data_AF-A0A1T4YMA5-F1
#
_entry.id   AF-A0A1T4YMA5-F1
#
_cell.length_a   1.000
_cell.length_b   1.000
_cell.length_c   1.000
_cell.angle_alpha   90.00
_cell.angle_beta   90.00
_cell.angle_gamma   90.00
#
_symmetry.space_group_name_H-M   'P 1'
#
loop_
_entity.id
_entity.type
_entity.pdbx_description
1 polymer ?
#
loop_
_entity_poly.entity_id
_entity_poly.type
_entity_poly.pdbx_seq_one_letter_code
_entity_poly.pdbx_strand_id
1 'polypeptide(L)'
;MATHAMRSGSEHKVAHFLSQNRVVKDLDVQAVATESLFDYRTDHLLSNYLFQDSIHLEGFYLYDGRLHIVVSQPFVEGVHPPWAALKEGLEARGLHHESPNSLIPSFTVGDSLNCHLCINDLHENNVILDTNGELHPIDAHFYFNTRAERVEALTNLGLWPTASPSE
;
A
#
# COMPACT_ATOMS: atom_id res chain seq x y z
N MET A 1 20.90 -20.63 -18.72
CA MET A 1 20.69 -20.13 -17.35
C MET A 1 19.31 -19.51 -17.31
N ALA A 2 18.40 -20.01 -16.47
CA ALA A 2 17.10 -19.37 -16.32
C ALA A 2 17.33 -18.01 -15.65
N THR A 3 17.02 -16.92 -16.35
CA THR A 3 16.93 -15.59 -15.76
C THR A 3 15.96 -15.65 -14.60
N HIS A 4 16.42 -15.27 -13.40
CA HIS A 4 15.58 -15.18 -12.23
C HIS A 4 14.41 -14.23 -12.53
N ALA A 5 13.16 -14.72 -12.47
CA ALA A 5 11.99 -13.95 -12.90
C ALA A 5 11.70 -12.75 -11.99
N MET A 6 12.18 -12.80 -10.74
CA MET A 6 12.08 -11.68 -9.79
C MET A 6 13.18 -10.66 -10.07
N ARG A 7 12.78 -9.39 -10.20
CA ARG A 7 13.66 -8.22 -10.22
C ARG A 7 13.77 -7.67 -8.81
N SER A 8 14.99 -7.42 -8.34
CA SER A 8 15.23 -6.86 -7.01
C SER A 8 15.10 -5.33 -7.02
N GLY A 9 14.28 -4.78 -6.14
CA GLY A 9 14.34 -3.41 -5.67
C GLY A 9 15.11 -3.30 -4.35
N SER A 10 15.13 -2.10 -3.76
CA SER A 10 15.74 -1.84 -2.45
C SER A 10 14.99 -2.53 -1.30
N GLU A 11 13.66 -2.58 -1.38
CA GLU A 11 12.80 -3.14 -0.33
C GLU A 11 12.15 -4.46 -0.76
N HIS A 12 11.60 -4.51 -1.96
CA HIS A 12 10.87 -5.67 -2.48
C HIS A 12 11.61 -6.32 -3.65
N LYS A 13 11.58 -7.65 -3.72
CA LYS A 13 11.77 -8.37 -4.99
C LYS A 13 10.41 -8.54 -5.64
N VAL A 14 10.30 -8.25 -6.93
CA VAL A 14 9.02 -8.24 -7.65
C VAL A 14 9.06 -9.11 -8.89
N ALA A 15 7.98 -9.85 -9.17
CA ALA A 15 7.76 -10.51 -10.45
C ALA A 15 6.33 -10.33 -10.93
N HIS A 16 6.14 -10.36 -12.25
CA HIS A 16 4.83 -10.42 -12.87
C HIS A 16 4.42 -11.87 -13.07
N PHE A 17 3.38 -12.30 -12.36
CA PHE A 17 2.76 -13.60 -12.55
C PHE A 17 1.74 -13.55 -13.70
N LEU A 18 2.24 -13.83 -14.89
CA LEU A 18 1.53 -13.63 -16.16
C LEU A 18 0.18 -14.35 -16.24
N SER A 19 0.07 -15.59 -15.74
CA SER A 19 -1.16 -16.39 -15.87
C SER A 19 -2.34 -15.82 -15.06
N GLN A 20 -2.05 -15.05 -14.01
CA GLN A 20 -3.07 -14.40 -13.18
C GLN A 20 -3.11 -12.89 -13.39
N ASN A 21 -2.21 -12.34 -14.20
CA ASN A 21 -1.99 -10.92 -14.39
C ASN A 21 -1.83 -10.15 -13.06
N ARG A 22 -0.96 -10.66 -12.18
CA ARG A 22 -0.68 -10.07 -10.85
C ARG A 22 0.80 -9.84 -10.65
N VAL A 23 1.16 -8.82 -9.89
CA VAL A 23 2.52 -8.64 -9.37
C VAL A 23 2.64 -9.39 -8.06
N VAL A 24 3.69 -10.20 -7.93
CA VAL A 24 4.08 -10.84 -6.67
C VAL A 24 5.26 -10.06 -6.09
N LYS A 25 5.14 -9.68 -4.82
CA LYS A 25 6.19 -9.00 -4.06
C LYS A 25 6.68 -9.94 -2.96
N ASP A 26 7.98 -10.11 -2.88
CA ASP A 26 8.72 -10.82 -1.83
C ASP A 26 9.49 -9.79 -1.00
N LEU A 27 9.18 -9.74 0.28
CA LEU A 27 9.72 -8.79 1.24
C LEU A 27 10.47 -9.53 2.34
N ASP A 28 11.73 -9.14 2.59
CA ASP A 28 12.46 -9.51 3.82
C ASP A 28 11.97 -8.61 4.98
N VAL A 29 11.48 -9.21 6.07
CA VAL A 29 10.94 -8.46 7.22
C VAL A 29 11.99 -7.58 7.91
N GLN A 30 13.29 -7.82 7.69
CA GLN A 30 14.34 -6.92 8.21
C GLN A 30 14.61 -5.71 7.30
N ALA A 31 14.07 -5.71 6.08
CA ALA A 31 14.29 -4.66 5.08
C ALA A 31 13.13 -3.65 4.99
N VAL A 32 12.05 -3.83 5.75
CA VAL A 32 10.87 -2.96 5.66
C VAL A 32 11.05 -1.62 6.39
N ALA A 33 10.50 -0.57 5.79
CA ALA A 33 10.27 0.72 6.45
C ALA A 33 9.05 0.70 7.41
N THR A 34 8.24 -0.37 7.41
CA THR A 34 7.07 -0.50 8.29
C THR A 34 7.43 -0.97 9.69
N GLU A 35 6.83 -0.36 10.72
CA GLU A 35 7.15 -0.63 12.13
C GLU A 35 6.84 -2.07 12.60
N SER A 36 5.85 -2.73 11.98
CA SER A 36 5.50 -4.11 12.30
C SER A 36 4.74 -4.84 11.19
N LEU A 37 4.69 -6.18 11.26
CA LEU A 37 3.83 -7.01 10.39
C LEU A 37 2.34 -6.65 10.51
N PHE A 38 1.90 -6.19 11.68
CA PHE A 38 0.54 -5.73 11.89
C PHE A 38 0.25 -4.49 11.04
N ASP A 39 1.19 -3.54 11.02
CA ASP A 39 1.08 -2.31 10.24
C ASP A 39 1.10 -2.62 8.74
N TYR A 40 2.06 -3.44 8.29
CA TYR A 40 2.14 -3.87 6.89
C TYR A 40 0.86 -4.56 6.40
N ARG A 41 0.29 -5.46 7.20
CA ARG A 41 -0.96 -6.13 6.83
C ARG A 41 -2.15 -5.18 6.78
N THR A 42 -2.21 -4.23 7.71
CA THR A 42 -3.33 -3.30 7.79
C THR A 42 -3.23 -2.18 6.75
N ASP A 43 -2.03 -1.84 6.29
CA ASP A 43 -1.82 -1.01 5.11
C ASP A 43 -2.49 -1.63 3.87
N HIS A 44 -2.29 -2.93 3.63
CA HIS A 44 -2.95 -3.62 2.51
C HIS A 44 -4.48 -3.61 2.62
N LEU A 45 -5.04 -3.71 3.83
CA LEU A 45 -6.49 -3.61 4.03
C LEU A 45 -7.00 -2.21 3.70
N LEU A 46 -6.29 -1.17 4.13
CA LEU A 46 -6.63 0.22 3.85
C LEU A 46 -6.48 0.56 2.36
N SER A 47 -5.43 0.08 1.70
CA SER A 47 -5.23 0.24 0.26
C SER A 47 -6.35 -0.42 -0.55
N ASN A 48 -6.74 -1.65 -0.21
CA ASN A 48 -7.86 -2.33 -0.85
C ASN A 48 -9.17 -1.55 -0.68
N TYR A 49 -9.39 -0.95 0.49
CA TYR A 49 -10.59 -0.17 0.78
C TYR A 49 -10.61 1.20 0.06
N LEU A 50 -9.52 1.98 0.19
CA LEU A 50 -9.47 3.36 -0.29
C LEU A 50 -9.22 3.46 -1.80
N PHE A 51 -8.38 2.57 -2.33
CA PHE A 51 -7.96 2.62 -3.73
C PHE A 51 -8.62 1.57 -4.60
N GLN A 52 -9.55 0.78 -4.04
CA GLN A 52 -10.20 -0.34 -4.72
C GLN A 52 -9.19 -1.36 -5.28
N ASP A 53 -8.05 -1.49 -4.60
CA ASP A 53 -7.05 -2.49 -4.93
C ASP A 53 -7.51 -3.89 -4.50
N SER A 54 -6.76 -4.92 -4.88
CA SER A 54 -6.99 -6.32 -4.55
C SER A 54 -5.68 -6.98 -4.14
N ILE A 55 -5.06 -6.45 -3.09
CA ILE A 55 -3.83 -6.97 -2.49
C ILE A 55 -4.15 -8.17 -1.61
N HIS A 56 -3.40 -9.26 -1.79
CA HIS A 56 -3.53 -10.51 -1.02
C HIS A 56 -2.22 -10.86 -0.32
N LEU A 57 -2.32 -11.32 0.93
CA LEU A 57 -1.23 -11.99 1.63
C LEU A 57 -1.19 -13.44 1.17
N GLU A 58 -0.17 -13.81 0.40
CA GLU A 58 -0.02 -15.16 -0.15
C GLU A 58 0.62 -16.11 0.86
N GLY A 59 1.45 -15.59 1.75
CA GLY A 59 2.00 -16.35 2.86
C GLY A 59 3.36 -15.86 3.31
N PHE A 60 4.07 -16.77 3.97
CA PHE A 60 5.37 -16.52 4.58
C PHE A 60 6.31 -17.68 4.27
N TYR A 61 7.60 -17.38 4.19
CA TYR A 61 8.62 -18.43 4.14
C TYR A 61 9.89 -17.99 4.87
N LEU A 62 10.72 -18.95 5.24
CA LEU A 62 12.04 -18.70 5.79
C LEU A 62 13.09 -18.94 4.70
N TYR A 63 14.00 -17.99 4.54
CA TYR A 63 15.16 -18.13 3.67
C TYR A 63 16.39 -17.54 4.34
N ASP A 64 17.44 -18.35 4.43
CA ASP A 64 18.69 -17.99 5.12
C ASP A 64 18.47 -17.44 6.55
N GLY A 65 17.54 -18.06 7.28
CA GLY A 65 17.18 -17.66 8.65
C GLY A 65 16.37 -16.36 8.75
N ARG A 66 15.97 -15.76 7.63
CA ARG A 66 15.15 -14.55 7.58
C ARG A 66 13.71 -14.87 7.22
N LEU A 67 12.78 -14.16 7.85
CA LEU A 67 11.36 -14.26 7.55
C LEU A 67 11.04 -13.38 6.35
N HIS A 68 10.40 -13.99 5.37
CA HIS A 68 9.89 -13.34 4.19
C HIS A 68 8.36 -13.32 4.19
N ILE A 69 7.79 -12.23 3.69
CA ILE A 69 6.36 -12.07 3.45
C ILE A 69 6.15 -12.03 1.94
N VAL A 70 5.17 -12.78 1.45
CA VAL A 70 4.77 -12.75 0.05
C VAL A 70 3.39 -12.15 -0.05
N VAL A 71 3.26 -11.08 -0.83
CA VAL A 71 1.99 -10.48 -1.20
C VAL A 71 1.82 -10.49 -2.71
N SER A 72 0.58 -10.43 -3.18
CA SER A 72 0.28 -10.18 -4.59
C SER A 72 -0.73 -9.07 -4.75
N GLN A 73 -0.69 -8.35 -5.87
CA GLN A 73 -1.67 -7.33 -6.25
C GLN A 73 -1.91 -7.38 -7.76
N PRO A 74 -3.00 -6.81 -8.29
CA PRO A 74 -3.22 -6.69 -9.73
C PRO A 74 -2.03 -6.02 -10.44
N PHE A 75 -1.68 -6.51 -11.63
CA PHE A 75 -0.71 -5.81 -12.47
C PHE A 75 -1.40 -4.61 -13.14
N VAL A 76 -0.83 -3.43 -12.94
CA VAL A 76 -1.26 -2.19 -13.59
C VAL A 76 -0.28 -1.85 -14.69
N GLU A 77 -0.76 -1.78 -15.92
CA GLU A 77 0.02 -1.30 -17.05
C GLU A 77 -0.05 0.23 -17.12
N GLY A 78 1.12 0.88 -17.14
CA GLY A 78 1.20 2.32 -17.16
C GLY A 78 2.60 2.86 -16.94
N VAL A 79 2.68 4.12 -16.53
CA VAL A 79 3.94 4.82 -16.26
C VAL A 79 3.88 5.52 -14.91
N HIS A 80 5.04 5.80 -14.31
CA HIS A 80 5.08 6.67 -13.13
C HIS A 80 4.68 8.11 -13.54
N PRO A 81 3.68 8.72 -12.87
CA PRO A 81 3.28 10.09 -13.17
C PRO A 81 4.36 11.10 -12.73
N PRO A 82 4.45 12.29 -13.35
CA PRO A 82 5.22 13.37 -12.78
C PRO A 82 4.55 13.90 -11.50
N TRP A 83 5.33 14.40 -10.53
CA TRP A 83 4.84 14.89 -9.23
C TRP A 83 3.62 15.80 -9.29
N ALA A 84 3.61 16.78 -10.21
CA ALA A 84 2.51 17.72 -10.34
C ALA A 84 1.19 17.03 -10.72
N ALA A 85 1.24 16.09 -11.66
CA ALA A 85 0.08 15.32 -12.08
C ALA A 85 -0.38 14.32 -11.01
N LEU A 86 0.57 13.74 -10.27
CA LEU A 86 0.27 12.90 -9.11
C LEU A 86 -0.53 13.68 -8.07
N LYS A 87 -0.06 14.87 -7.67
CA LYS A 87 -0.75 15.70 -6.66
C LYS A 87 -2.15 16.08 -7.11
N GLU A 88 -2.28 16.61 -8.31
CA GLU A 88 -3.58 17.01 -8.87
C GLU A 88 -4.56 15.83 -8.94
N GLY A 89 -4.10 14.65 -9.39
CA GLY A 89 -4.94 13.47 -9.49
C GLY A 89 -5.34 12.88 -8.12
N LEU A 90 -4.46 12.92 -7.12
CA LEU A 90 -4.82 12.50 -5.76
C LEU A 90 -5.79 13.49 -5.10
N GLU A 91 -5.61 14.79 -5.32
CA GLU A 91 -6.54 15.84 -4.87
C GLU A 91 -7.93 15.69 -5.50
N ALA A 92 -8.01 15.39 -6.80
CA ALA A 92 -9.26 15.10 -7.48
C ALA A 92 -10.00 13.87 -6.90
N ARG A 93 -9.28 12.98 -6.21
CA ARG A 93 -9.82 11.81 -5.51
C ARG A 93 -10.12 12.05 -4.03
N GLY A 94 -10.03 13.30 -3.57
CA GLY A 94 -10.36 13.68 -2.19
C GLY A 94 -9.24 13.45 -1.17
N LEU A 95 -7.99 13.29 -1.62
CA LEU A 95 -6.82 13.31 -0.75
C LEU A 95 -6.27 14.73 -0.67
N HIS A 96 -5.83 15.16 0.50
CA HIS A 96 -5.28 16.50 0.71
C HIS A 96 -3.80 16.41 1.04
N HIS A 97 -2.96 17.06 0.24
CA HIS A 97 -1.53 17.13 0.52
C HIS A 97 -1.28 17.94 1.81
N GLU A 98 -0.59 17.38 2.80
CA GLU A 98 -0.44 18.02 4.13
C GLU A 98 0.30 19.36 4.05
N SER A 99 1.26 19.48 3.14
CA SER A 99 1.97 20.72 2.84
C SER A 99 2.09 20.94 1.33
N PRO A 100 1.17 21.68 0.68
CA PRO A 100 1.09 21.77 -0.79
C PRO A 100 2.37 22.23 -1.51
N ASN A 101 3.24 22.94 -0.78
CA ASN A 101 4.53 23.46 -1.26
C ASN A 101 5.71 22.53 -0.95
N SER A 102 5.47 21.39 -0.30
CA SER A 102 6.47 20.39 0.05
C SER A 102 6.59 19.30 -1.03
N LEU A 103 7.74 18.62 -1.02
CA LEU A 103 7.96 17.37 -1.76
C LEU A 103 7.81 16.14 -0.85
N ILE A 104 7.34 16.34 0.39
CA ILE A 104 7.04 15.23 1.31
C ILE A 104 5.75 14.57 0.81
N PRO A 105 5.77 13.28 0.44
CA PRO A 105 4.63 12.59 -0.15
C PRO A 105 3.63 12.11 0.90
N SER A 106 3.14 13.06 1.70
CA SER A 106 2.18 12.84 2.79
C SER A 106 0.84 13.48 2.46
N PHE A 107 -0.21 12.67 2.50
CA PHE A 107 -1.57 13.04 2.15
C PHE A 107 -2.53 12.62 3.26
N THR A 108 -3.59 13.38 3.47
CA THR A 108 -4.69 12.97 4.34
C THR A 108 -5.90 12.61 3.52
N VAL A 109 -6.68 11.63 3.97
CA VAL A 109 -7.99 11.37 3.36
C VAL A 109 -8.97 12.42 3.88
N GLY A 110 -9.72 13.08 2.99
CA GLY A 110 -10.68 14.12 3.35
C GLY A 110 -11.79 13.64 4.30
N ASP A 111 -12.55 14.61 4.83
CA ASP A 111 -13.53 14.49 5.93
C ASP A 111 -14.66 13.45 5.72
N SER A 112 -14.71 12.79 4.57
CA SER A 112 -15.68 11.74 4.25
C SER A 112 -15.55 10.47 5.10
N LEU A 113 -14.39 10.25 5.73
CA LEU A 113 -14.19 9.16 6.66
C LEU A 113 -14.33 9.66 8.10
N ASN A 114 -15.03 8.90 8.94
CA ASN A 114 -15.12 9.15 10.39
C ASN A 114 -13.79 8.86 11.12
N CYS A 115 -12.65 9.00 10.44
CA CYS A 115 -11.30 8.82 10.99
C CYS A 115 -10.30 9.68 10.21
N HIS A 116 -9.26 10.14 10.89
CA HIS A 116 -8.15 10.83 10.25
C HIS A 116 -7.13 9.79 9.76
N LEU A 117 -6.92 9.72 8.45
CA LEU A 117 -5.94 8.82 7.84
C LEU A 117 -4.85 9.65 7.17
N CYS A 118 -3.63 9.47 7.62
CA CYS A 118 -2.43 10.01 6.97
C CYS A 118 -1.79 8.89 6.13
N ILE A 119 -1.51 9.18 4.88
CA ILE A 119 -0.88 8.30 3.90
C ILE A 119 0.49 8.88 3.60
N ASN A 120 1.53 8.11 3.89
CA ASN A 120 2.93 8.48 3.66
C ASN A 120 3.50 7.71 2.47
N ASP A 121 4.60 8.24 1.96
CA ASP A 121 5.40 7.65 0.89
C ASP A 121 4.67 7.49 -0.45
N LEU A 122 3.62 8.28 -0.68
CA LEU A 122 2.85 8.25 -1.92
C LEU A 122 3.52 9.12 -3.02
N HIS A 123 4.76 8.79 -3.37
CA HIS A 123 5.59 9.49 -4.37
C HIS A 123 5.49 8.85 -5.76
N GLU A 124 6.11 9.45 -6.78
CA GLU A 124 5.96 9.06 -8.19
C GLU A 124 6.27 7.57 -8.46
N ASN A 125 7.28 7.01 -7.79
CA ASN A 125 7.65 5.59 -7.98
C ASN A 125 6.67 4.59 -7.34
N ASN A 126 5.77 5.08 -6.47
CA ASN A 126 4.80 4.27 -5.73
C ASN A 126 3.39 4.42 -6.30
N VAL A 127 3.25 5.11 -7.43
CA VAL A 127 1.99 5.30 -8.15
C VAL A 127 2.20 5.00 -9.63
N ILE A 128 1.21 4.37 -10.25
CA ILE A 128 1.14 4.16 -11.70
C ILE A 128 -0.01 4.97 -12.27
N LEU A 129 0.25 5.77 -13.29
CA LEU A 129 -0.77 6.35 -14.16
C LEU A 129 -1.03 5.38 -15.31
N ASP A 130 -2.24 4.84 -15.37
CA ASP A 130 -2.62 3.90 -16.43
C ASP A 130 -2.95 4.60 -17.75
N THR A 131 -3.22 3.79 -18.77
CA THR A 131 -3.55 4.30 -20.12
C THR A 131 -4.91 5.02 -20.21
N ASN A 132 -5.78 4.88 -19.21
CA ASN A 132 -7.06 5.58 -19.12
C ASN A 132 -6.95 6.91 -18.34
N GLY A 133 -5.78 7.21 -17.76
CA GLY A 133 -5.56 8.40 -16.94
C GLY A 133 -5.89 8.20 -15.47
N GLU A 134 -6.09 6.97 -15.01
CA GLU A 134 -6.35 6.65 -13.61
C GLU A 134 -5.02 6.45 -12.85
N LEU A 135 -4.97 6.98 -11.62
CA LEU A 135 -3.83 6.77 -10.72
C LEU A 135 -4.04 5.52 -9.87
N HIS A 136 -3.01 4.69 -9.76
CA HIS A 136 -3.02 3.46 -8.99
C HIS A 136 -1.86 3.50 -7.99
N PRO A 137 -2.11 3.83 -6.72
CA PRO A 137 -1.14 3.59 -5.65
C PRO A 137 -0.77 2.12 -5.63
N ILE A 138 0.51 1.82 -5.83
CA ILE A 138 1.04 0.45 -5.83
C ILE A 138 1.88 0.15 -4.58
N ASP A 139 2.27 1.17 -3.82
CA ASP A 139 2.87 1.07 -2.50
C ASP A 139 2.38 2.26 -1.67
N ALA A 140 1.66 2.02 -0.58
CA ALA A 140 1.10 3.10 0.24
C ALA A 140 1.17 2.70 1.71
N HIS A 141 1.64 3.63 2.53
CA HIS A 141 1.80 3.42 3.97
C HIS A 141 0.85 4.32 4.75
N PHE A 142 0.19 3.76 5.75
CA PHE A 142 -0.73 4.53 6.58
C PHE A 142 -0.11 4.80 7.95
N TYR A 143 -0.11 6.06 8.36
CA TYR A 143 0.46 6.48 9.63
C TYR A 143 -0.63 6.69 10.68
N PHE A 144 -0.38 6.14 11.87
CA PHE A 144 -1.18 6.29 13.08
C PHE A 144 -0.23 6.52 14.25
N ASN A 145 -0.60 7.36 15.22
CA ASN A 145 0.29 7.60 16.37
C ASN A 145 0.32 6.40 17.32
N THR A 146 -0.77 5.62 17.34
CA THR A 146 -0.86 4.41 18.16
C THR A 146 -1.54 3.27 17.43
N ARG A 147 -1.21 2.04 17.85
CA ARG A 147 -1.93 0.84 17.41
C ARG A 147 -3.42 0.87 17.75
N ALA A 148 -3.79 1.50 18.87
CA ALA A 148 -5.18 1.62 19.28
C ALA A 148 -5.98 2.48 18.29
N GLU A 149 -5.43 3.63 17.88
CA GLU A 149 -6.02 4.49 16.84
C GLU A 149 -6.20 3.74 15.52
N ARG A 150 -5.19 2.96 15.10
CA ARG A 150 -5.27 2.13 13.89
C ARG A 150 -6.41 1.11 13.97
N VAL A 151 -6.53 0.39 15.09
CA VAL A 151 -7.60 -0.60 15.30
C VAL A 151 -8.97 0.07 15.31
N GLU A 152 -9.10 1.22 15.97
CA GLU A 152 -10.35 2.00 15.99
C GLU A 152 -10.76 2.42 14.58
N ALA A 153 -9.84 2.99 13.80
CA ALA A 153 -10.09 3.38 12.41
C ALA A 153 -10.52 2.18 11.56
N LEU A 154 -9.78 1.07 11.60
CA LEU A 154 -10.14 -0.14 10.85
C LEU A 154 -11.51 -0.70 11.29
N THR A 155 -11.85 -0.62 12.57
CA THR A 155 -13.15 -1.05 13.10
C THR A 155 -14.27 -0.15 12.57
N ASN A 156 -14.08 1.17 12.58
CA ASN A 156 -15.05 2.15 12.06
C ASN A 156 -15.29 1.98 10.55
N LEU A 157 -14.27 1.50 9.81
CA LEU A 157 -14.36 1.17 8.39
C LEU A 157 -14.92 -0.24 8.12
N GLY A 158 -15.19 -1.05 9.16
CA GLY A 158 -15.64 -2.43 9.01
C GLY A 158 -14.56 -3.39 8.49
N LEU A 159 -13.28 -2.99 8.54
CA LEU A 159 -12.12 -3.76 8.09
C LEU A 159 -11.48 -4.60 9.20
N TRP A 160 -11.88 -4.39 10.45
CA TRP A 160 -11.42 -5.14 11.60
C TRP A 160 -12.60 -5.81 12.32
N PRO A 161 -12.46 -7.07 12.75
CA PRO A 161 -13.51 -7.71 13.53
C PRO A 161 -13.73 -6.95 14.84
N THR A 162 -14.98 -6.55 15.09
CA THR A 162 -15.40 -6.18 16.43
C THR A 162 -15.32 -7.44 17.28
N ALA A 163 -14.78 -7.34 18.50
CA ALA A 163 -14.89 -8.45 19.44
C ALA A 163 -16.38 -8.75 19.60
N SER A 164 -16.81 -9.96 19.21
CA SER A 164 -18.14 -10.43 19.59
C SER A 164 -18.23 -10.33 21.11
N PRO A 165 -19.27 -9.71 21.68
CA PRO A 165 -19.49 -9.84 23.11
C PRO A 165 -19.60 -11.34 23.40
N SER A 166 -18.71 -11.83 24.24
CA SER A 166 -18.75 -13.20 24.74
C SER A 166 -20.13 -13.45 25.35
N GLU A 167 -20.87 -14.41 24.78
CA GLU A 167 -22.10 -14.97 25.36
C GLU A 167 -21.82 -15.69 26.69
#